data_AF-A0AAV8Y7U7-F1
#
_entry.id   AF-A0AAV8Y7U7-F1
#
_cell.length_a   1.000
_cell.length_b   1.000
_cell.length_c   1.000
_cell.angle_alpha   90.00
_cell.angle_beta   90.00
_cell.angle_gamma   90.00
#
_symmetry.space_group_name_H-M   'P 1'
#
loop_
_entity.id
_entity.type
_entity.pdbx_description
1 polymer ?
#
loop_
_entity_poly.entity_id
_entity_poly.type
_entity_poly.pdbx_seq_one_letter_code
_entity_poly.pdbx_strand_id
1 'polypeptide(L)'
;MSFGPLMVIFCCDITIRESNKLLTTCFELEQYLPLDSLESKELKSLIYLIKSQPPAFTAAGFFQVNRATLLSLFSTTTTYYIIIIQFNSG
;
A
#
# COMPACT_ATOMS: atom_id res chain seq x y z
N MET A 1 -9.73 -18.71 -15.27
CA MET A 1 -9.26 -18.23 -13.95
C MET A 1 -9.09 -16.72 -14.04
N SER A 2 -9.98 -15.94 -13.40
CA SER A 2 -9.86 -14.47 -13.43
C SER A 2 -8.86 -14.03 -12.35
N PHE A 3 -7.66 -13.63 -12.75
CA PHE A 3 -6.64 -13.07 -11.86
C PHE A 3 -6.89 -11.60 -11.50
N GLY A 4 -7.99 -11.01 -12.00
CA GLY A 4 -8.30 -9.57 -11.85
C GLY A 4 -8.20 -9.06 -10.41
N PRO A 5 -8.87 -9.69 -9.42
CA PRO A 5 -8.81 -9.23 -8.04
C PRO A 5 -7.41 -9.26 -7.43
N LEU A 6 -6.61 -10.30 -7.76
CA LEU A 6 -5.22 -10.42 -7.31
C LEU A 6 -4.37 -9.28 -7.88
N MET A 7 -4.49 -9.03 -9.18
CA MET A 7 -3.76 -7.96 -9.86
C MET A 7 -4.09 -6.59 -9.26
N VAL A 8 -5.37 -6.33 -8.97
CA VAL A 8 -5.79 -5.08 -8.32
C VAL A 8 -5.14 -4.93 -6.94
N ILE A 9 -5.16 -5.97 -6.11
CA ILE A 9 -4.55 -5.93 -4.77
C ILE A 9 -3.04 -5.65 -4.86
N PHE A 10 -2.34 -6.29 -5.79
CA PHE A 10 -0.92 -6.05 -6.00
C PHE A 10 -0.64 -4.64 -6.52
N CYS A 11 -1.42 -4.13 -7.46
CA CYS A 11 -1.27 -2.76 -7.95
C CYS A 11 -1.46 -1.75 -6.81
N CYS A 12 -2.47 -1.92 -5.96
CA CYS A 12 -2.68 -1.06 -4.79
C CYS A 12 -1.46 -1.08 -3.85
N ASP A 13 -0.92 -2.27 -3.54
CA ASP A 13 0.28 -2.41 -2.70
C ASP A 13 1.50 -1.72 -3.33
N ILE A 14 1.72 -1.93 -4.64
CA ILE A 14 2.84 -1.32 -5.38
C ILE A 14 2.70 0.20 -5.38
N THR A 15 1.54 0.77 -5.70
CA THR A 15 1.34 2.22 -5.71
C THR A 15 1.63 2.85 -4.35
N ILE A 16 1.18 2.23 -3.25
CA ILE A 16 1.49 2.71 -1.89
C ILE A 16 3.00 2.65 -1.64
N ARG A 17 3.68 1.57 -2.04
CA ARG A 17 5.13 1.42 -1.83
C ARG A 17 5.95 2.39 -2.67
N GLU A 18 5.62 2.57 -3.94
CA GLU A 18 6.30 3.50 -4.84
C GLU A 18 6.08 4.95 -4.41
N SER A 19 4.91 5.30 -3.88
CA SER A 19 4.69 6.62 -3.29
C SER A 19 5.56 6.88 -2.06
N ASN A 20 5.74 5.88 -1.19
CA ASN A 20 6.66 5.99 -0.05
C ASN A 20 8.11 6.13 -0.50
N LYS A 21 8.53 5.36 -1.52
CA LYS A 21 9.88 5.50 -2.11
C LYS A 21 10.09 6.88 -2.72
N LEU A 22 9.10 7.39 -3.45
CA LEU A 22 9.13 8.74 -4.02
C LEU A 22 9.36 9.78 -2.92
N LEU A 23 8.64 9.68 -1.79
CA LEU A 23 8.87 10.56 -0.64
C LEU A 23 10.30 10.47 -0.11
N THR A 24 10.83 9.25 0.08
CA THR A 24 12.22 9.06 0.53
C THR A 24 13.20 9.70 -0.43
N THR A 25 13.05 9.48 -1.74
CA THR A 25 13.90 10.09 -2.77
C THR A 25 13.79 11.61 -2.79
N CYS A 26 12.59 12.17 -2.59
CA CYS A 26 12.43 13.62 -2.47
C CYS A 26 13.17 14.19 -1.26
N PHE A 27 13.12 13.52 -0.10
CA PHE A 27 13.87 13.97 1.08
C PHE A 27 15.38 13.87 0.90
N GLU A 28 15.86 12.83 0.22
CA GLU A 28 17.28 12.71 -0.14
C GLU A 28 17.69 13.84 -1.09
N LEU A 29 16.89 14.12 -2.12
CA LEU A 29 17.15 15.18 -3.10
C LEU A 29 17.20 16.57 -2.44
N GLU A 30 16.34 16.83 -1.45
CA GLU A 30 16.29 18.09 -0.72
C GLU A 30 17.64 18.46 -0.08
N GLN A 31 18.45 17.46 0.32
CA GLN A 31 19.77 17.68 0.92
C GLN A 31 20.82 18.21 -0.06
N TYR A 32 20.62 18.01 -1.37
CA TYR A 32 21.56 18.43 -2.41
C TYR A 32 21.19 19.77 -3.04
N LEU A 33 20.00 20.30 -2.73
CA LEU A 33 19.50 21.54 -3.31
C LEU A 33 19.95 22.76 -2.49
N PRO A 34 20.35 23.87 -3.15
CA PRO A 34 20.66 25.10 -2.44
C PRO A 34 19.43 25.62 -1.69
N LEU A 35 19.65 26.15 -0.47
CA LEU A 35 18.59 26.77 0.31
C LEU A 35 17.90 27.87 -0.51
N ASP A 36 16.57 27.90 -0.43
CA ASP A 36 15.69 28.88 -1.07
C ASP A 36 15.70 28.93 -2.60
N SER A 37 16.29 27.93 -3.27
CA SER A 37 16.11 27.77 -4.71
C SER A 37 14.64 27.51 -5.08
N LEU A 38 14.27 27.87 -6.31
CA LEU A 38 12.94 27.56 -6.84
C LEU A 38 12.65 26.06 -6.75
N GLU A 39 13.63 25.24 -7.14
CA GLU A 39 13.57 23.78 -7.10
C GLU A 39 13.37 23.26 -5.67
N SER A 40 14.03 23.85 -4.66
CA SER A 40 13.85 23.49 -3.24
C SER A 40 12.41 23.78 -2.77
N LYS A 41 11.83 24.90 -3.20
CA LYS A 41 10.44 25.26 -2.88
C LYS A 41 9.45 24.32 -3.55
N GLU A 42 9.66 24.00 -4.82
CA GLU A 42 8.84 23.04 -5.57
C GLU A 42 8.90 21.63 -4.96
N LEU A 43 10.11 21.17 -4.62
CA LEU A 43 10.30 19.87 -3.98
C LEU A 43 9.63 19.78 -2.61
N LYS A 44 9.74 20.83 -1.78
CA LYS A 44 9.01 20.93 -0.51
C LYS A 44 7.49 20.91 -0.71
N SER A 45 6.99 21.59 -1.74
CA SER A 45 5.57 21.55 -2.09
C SER A 45 5.13 20.14 -2.50
N LEU A 46 5.94 19.42 -3.27
CA LEU A 46 5.67 18.04 -3.65
C LEU A 46 5.67 17.10 -2.44
N ILE A 47 6.68 17.20 -1.56
CA ILE A 47 6.74 16.44 -0.30
C ILE A 47 5.48 16.69 0.54
N TYR A 48 5.09 17.97 0.69
CA TYR A 48 3.89 18.34 1.41
C TYR A 48 2.64 17.70 0.80
N LEU A 49 2.49 17.77 -0.52
CA LEU A 49 1.36 17.19 -1.24
C LEU A 49 1.26 15.68 -0.97
N ILE A 50 2.35 14.93 -1.17
CA ILE A 50 2.35 13.46 -1.01
C ILE A 50 2.10 13.07 0.45
N LYS A 51 2.63 13.83 1.44
CA LYS A 51 2.35 13.57 2.86
C LYS A 51 0.93 13.92 3.30
N SER A 52 0.35 14.98 2.72
CA SER A 52 -0.99 15.44 3.08
C SER A 52 -2.07 14.47 2.58
N GLN A 53 -1.81 13.81 1.44
CA GLN A 53 -2.74 12.90 0.79
C GLN A 53 -1.99 11.66 0.28
N PRO A 54 -1.51 10.79 1.18
CA PRO A 54 -0.86 9.57 0.75
C PRO A 54 -1.88 8.68 0.02
N PRO A 55 -1.47 7.96 -1.04
CA PRO A 55 -2.36 7.03 -1.72
C PRO A 55 -2.82 5.97 -0.73
N ALA A 56 -4.13 5.83 -0.60
CA ALA A 56 -4.76 4.83 0.26
C ALA A 56 -5.91 4.18 -0.50
N PHE A 57 -5.80 2.87 -0.71
CA PHE A 57 -6.86 2.07 -1.31
C PHE A 57 -7.58 1.32 -0.21
N THR A 58 -8.89 1.50 -0.10
CA THR A 58 -9.70 0.83 0.92
C THR A 58 -10.86 0.09 0.26
N ALA A 59 -11.25 -1.04 0.83
CA ALA A 59 -12.45 -1.75 0.44
C ALA A 59 -13.65 -1.06 1.11
N ALA A 60 -14.24 -0.05 0.44
CA ALA A 60 -15.39 0.71 0.94
C ALA A 60 -15.24 1.24 2.39
N GLY A 61 -14.01 1.54 2.82
CA GLY A 61 -13.72 2.00 4.18
C GLY A 61 -13.57 0.91 5.26
N PHE A 62 -13.77 -0.38 4.94
CA PHE A 62 -13.64 -1.46 5.93
C PHE A 62 -12.18 -1.75 6.30
N PHE A 63 -11.31 -1.89 5.30
CA PHE A 63 -9.89 -2.17 5.49
C PHE A 63 -9.07 -1.66 4.30
N GLN A 64 -7.76 -1.48 4.53
CA GLN A 64 -6.81 -1.10 3.49
C GLN A 64 -6.49 -2.30 2.58
N VAL A 65 -6.60 -2.09 1.27
CA VAL A 65 -6.27 -3.11 0.26
C VAL A 65 -4.76 -3.09 0.05
N ASN A 66 -4.10 -4.16 0.47
CA ASN A 66 -2.66 -4.35 0.31
C ASN A 66 -2.34 -5.85 0.26
N ARG A 67 -1.06 -6.23 0.12
CA ARG A 67 -0.69 -7.65 0.07
C ARG A 67 -1.08 -8.45 1.31
N ALA A 68 -1.22 -7.81 2.48
CA ALA A 68 -1.64 -8.49 3.70
C ALA A 68 -3.10 -8.96 3.62
N THR A 69 -3.96 -8.31 2.81
CA THR A 69 -5.32 -8.78 2.51
C THR A 69 -5.32 -10.20 1.93
N LEU A 70 -4.34 -10.54 1.07
CA LEU A 70 -4.23 -11.88 0.51
C LEU A 70 -3.80 -12.89 1.57
N LEU A 71 -2.81 -12.53 2.37
CA LEU A 71 -2.34 -13.40 3.44
C LEU A 71 -3.44 -13.67 4.47
N SER A 72 -4.22 -12.65 4.85
CA SER A 72 -5.36 -12.80 5.75
C SER A 72 -6.47 -13.68 5.15
N LEU A 73 -6.74 -13.54 3.84
CA LEU A 73 -7.73 -14.37 3.16
C LEU A 73 -7.31 -15.85 3.19
N PHE A 74 -6.06 -16.16 2.85
CA PHE A 74 -5.56 -17.53 2.90
C PHE A 74 -5.56 -18.07 4.33
N SER A 75 -5.05 -17.31 5.29
CA SER A 75 -5.04 -17.71 6.70
C SER A 75 -6.46 -18.03 7.19
N THR A 76 -7.42 -17.14 6.95
CA THR A 76 -8.82 -17.31 7.37
C THR A 76 -9.46 -18.52 6.68
N THR A 77 -9.26 -18.66 5.37
CA THR A 77 -9.80 -19.79 4.59
C THR A 77 -9.23 -21.12 5.10
N THR A 78 -7.93 -21.20 5.34
CA THR A 78 -7.28 -22.40 5.88
C THR A 78 -7.79 -22.71 7.30
N THR A 79 -7.93 -21.71 8.17
CA THR A 79 -8.47 -21.92 9.51
C THR A 79 -9.88 -22.50 9.47
N TYR A 80 -10.80 -21.91 8.70
CA TYR A 80 -12.16 -22.43 8.57
C TYR A 80 -12.20 -23.81 7.90
N TYR A 81 -11.34 -24.06 6.91
CA TYR A 81 -11.22 -25.37 6.29
C TYR A 81 -10.83 -26.45 7.30
N ILE A 82 -9.84 -26.18 8.15
CA ILE A 82 -9.42 -27.08 9.22
C ILE A 82 -10.57 -27.34 10.21
N ILE A 83 -11.27 -26.28 10.64
CA ILE A 83 -12.43 -26.39 11.54
C ILE A 83 -13.47 -27.32 10.92
N ILE A 84 -13.85 -27.11 9.66
CA ILE A 84 -14.85 -27.94 8.97
C ILE A 84 -14.44 -29.41 8.97
N ILE A 85 -13.18 -29.73 8.67
CA ILE A 85 -12.69 -31.13 8.69
C ILE A 85 -12.79 -31.73 10.09
N GLN A 86 -12.38 -30.98 11.11
CA GLN A 86 -12.41 -31.45 12.50
C GLN A 86 -13.85 -31.74 12.96
N PHE A 87 -14.80 -30.87 12.62
CA PHE A 87 -16.21 -31.04 12.99
C PHE A 87 -16.96 -32.08 12.14
N ASN A 88 -16.54 -32.34 10.90
CA ASN A 88 -17.13 -33.37 10.04
C ASN A 88 -16.54 -34.77 10.28
N SER A 89 -15.47 -34.86 11.06
CA SER A 89 -14.83 -36.13 11.47
C SER A 89 -15.23 -36.55 12.89
N GLY A 90 -16.20 -35.84 13.50
CA GLY A 90 -16.78 -36.13 14.81
C GLY A 90 -18.15 -36.78 14.71
#